data_AF-A0A356AZ91-F1
#
_entry.id   AF-A0A356AZ91-F1
#
_cell.length_a   1.000
_cell.length_b   1.000
_cell.length_c   1.000
_cell.angle_alpha   90.00
_cell.angle_beta   90.00
_cell.angle_gamma   90.00
#
_symmetry.space_group_name_H-M   'P 1'
#
loop_
_entity.id
_entity.type
_entity.pdbx_description
1 polymer ?
#
loop_
_entity_poly.entity_id
_entity_poly.type
_entity_poly.pdbx_seq_one_letter_code
_entity_poly.pdbx_strand_id
1 'polypeptide(L)' 'MNQDTKINFQPLYRVTQFLALIMLILIPLQIVIYVIAPPPDTVKGFFELYQQNPFFGLLSLDFLY' A
#
# COMPACT_ATOMS: atom_id res chain seq x y z
N MET A 1 20.65 10.52 37.26
CA MET A 1 21.17 11.31 36.13
C MET A 1 20.13 11.21 35.02
N ASN A 2 19.18 12.15 35.00
CA ASN A 2 18.02 12.09 34.10
C ASN A 2 18.46 12.64 32.75
N GLN A 3 18.65 11.75 31.78
CA GLN A 3 18.93 12.14 30.40
C GLN A 3 17.59 12.53 29.78
N ASP A 4 17.25 13.81 29.81
CA ASP A 4 16.11 14.35 29.06
C ASP A 4 16.41 14.24 27.56
N THR A 5 16.08 13.09 26.97
CA THR A 5 16.14 12.89 25.52
C THR A 5 15.13 13.82 24.86
N LYS A 6 15.60 14.97 24.35
CA LYS A 6 14.80 15.85 23.48
C LYS A 6 14.58 15.14 22.14
N ILE A 7 13.52 14.33 22.07
CA ILE A 7 13.15 13.63 20.84
C ILE A 7 12.61 14.64 19.83
N ASN A 8 13.28 14.76 18.68
CA ASN A 8 12.83 15.58 17.58
C ASN A 8 11.88 14.77 16.69
N PHE A 9 10.59 15.14 16.68
CA PHE A 9 9.54 14.49 15.87
C PHE A 9 9.47 14.99 14.43
N GLN A 10 10.24 15.99 14.04
CA GLN A 10 10.25 16.54 12.68
C GLN A 10 10.51 15.50 11.57
N PRO A 11 11.41 14.51 11.74
CA PRO A 11 11.60 13.45 10.75
C PRO A 11 10.34 12.59 10.58
N LEU A 12 9.61 12.33 11.68
CA LEU A 12 8.39 11.53 11.66
C LEU A 12 7.31 12.23 10.84
N TYR A 13 7.09 13.54 11.06
CA TYR A 13 6.13 14.32 10.26
C TYR A 13 6.48 14.33 8.76
N ARG A 14 7.77 14.41 8.42
CA ARG A 14 8.22 14.36 7.02
C ARG A 14 7.92 13.00 6.37
N VAL A 15 8.15 11.90 7.11
CA VAL A 15 7.81 10.55 6.64
C VAL A 15 6.31 10.39 6.49
N THR A 16 5.51 10.84 7.46
CA THR A 16 4.05 10.77 7.40
C THR A 16 3.49 11.56 6.22
N GLN A 17 4.01 12.76 5.93
CA GLN A 17 3.59 13.53 4.76
C GLN A 17 3.86 12.77 3.46
N PHE A 18 5.04 12.15 3.34
CA PHE A 18 5.40 11.38 2.15
C PHE A 18 4.52 10.14 1.99
N LEU A 19 4.28 9.39 3.08
CA LEU A 19 3.39 8.24 3.08
C LEU A 19 1.94 8.63 2.75
N ALA A 20 1.44 9.74 3.32
CA ALA A 20 0.10 10.23 3.03
C ALA A 20 -0.07 10.61 1.55
N LEU A 21 0.93 11.24 0.94
CA LEU A 21 0.92 11.55 -0.49
C LEU A 21 0.98 10.28 -1.36
N ILE A 22 1.80 9.30 -0.98
CA ILE A 22 1.83 8.00 -1.68
C ILE A 22 0.46 7.33 -1.62
N MET A 23 -0.16 7.28 -0.44
CA MET A 23 -1.50 6.69 -0.26
C MET A 23 -2.54 7.41 -1.12
N LEU A 24 -2.50 8.74 -1.17
CA LEU A 24 -3.39 9.54 -2.00
C LEU A 24 -3.25 9.20 -3.49
N ILE A 25 -2.05 8.87 -3.96
CA ILE A 25 -1.76 8.46 -5.34
C ILE A 25 -2.13 6.99 -5.57
N LEU A 26 -1.95 6.13 -4.57
CA LEU A 26 -2.29 4.72 -4.66
C LEU A 26 -3.79 4.49 -4.83
N ILE A 27 -4.66 5.30 -4.19
CA ILE A 27 -6.12 5.18 -4.32
C ILE A 27 -6.60 5.27 -5.79
N PRO A 28 -6.32 6.33 -6.57
CA PRO A 28 -6.75 6.38 -7.97
C PRO A 28 -6.04 5.34 -8.83
N LEU A 29 -4.79 4.98 -8.52
CA LEU A 29 -4.10 3.89 -9.21
C LEU A 29 -4.79 2.55 -9.00
N GLN A 30 -5.21 2.24 -7.76
CA GLN A 30 -5.99 1.04 -7.42
C GLN A 30 -7.33 1.03 -8.16
N ILE A 31 -8.03 2.17 -8.26
CA ILE A 31 -9.29 2.27 -9.03
C ILE A 31 -9.06 1.93 -10.50
N VAL A 32 -8.02 2.49 -11.14
CA VAL A 32 -7.69 2.21 -12.54
C VAL A 32 -7.38 0.72 -12.73
N ILE A 33 -6.61 0.12 -11.82
CA ILE A 33 -6.27 -1.31 -11.88
C ILE A 33 -7.53 -2.16 -11.71
N TYR A 34 -8.42 -1.83 -10.77
CA TYR A 34 -9.67 -2.55 -10.55
C TYR A 34 -10.59 -2.52 -11.78
N VAL A 35 -10.63 -1.41 -12.50
CA VAL A 35 -11.44 -1.27 -13.73
C VAL A 35 -10.85 -2.09 -14.89
N ILE A 36 -9.52 -2.13 -15.03
CA ILE A 36 -8.85 -2.85 -16.14
C ILE A 36 -8.75 -4.35 -15.86
N ALA A 37 -8.44 -4.72 -14.62
CA ALA A 37 -8.21 -6.07 -14.16
C ALA A 37 -8.99 -6.31 -12.86
N PRO A 38 -10.32 -6.53 -12.95
CA PRO A 38 -11.13 -6.80 -11.77
C PRO A 38 -10.56 -8.04 -11.05
N PRO A 39 -10.45 -7.98 -9.71
CA PRO A 39 -9.96 -9.11 -8.95
C PRO A 39 -10.90 -10.31 -9.17
N PRO A 40 -10.36 -11.53 -9.28
CA PRO A 40 -11.16 -12.71 -9.50
C PRO A 40 -12.00 -13.03 -8.26
N ASP A 41 -13.28 -13.34 -8.45
CA ASP A 41 -14.21 -13.69 -7.35
C ASP A 41 -13.89 -15.03 -6.65
N THR A 42 -12.83 -15.72 -7.09
CA THR A 42 -12.44 -17.04 -6.59
C THR A 42 -11.03 -17.04 -6.02
N VAL A 43 -10.85 -17.77 -4.92
CA VAL A 43 -9.53 -17.95 -4.28
C VAL A 43 -8.50 -18.50 -5.27
N LYS A 44 -8.89 -19.45 -6.13
CA LYS A 44 -7.99 -20.03 -7.15
C LYS A 44 -7.50 -18.96 -8.14
N GLY A 45 -8.39 -18.09 -8.59
CA GLY A 45 -8.01 -16.99 -9.48
C GLY A 45 -7.01 -16.04 -8.84
N PHE A 46 -7.12 -15.76 -7.54
CA PHE A 46 -6.12 -14.95 -6.81
C PHE A 46 -4.74 -15.60 -6.81
N PHE A 47 -4.65 -16.93 -6.58
CA PHE A 47 -3.39 -17.65 -6.62
C PHE A 47 -2.77 -17.67 -8.02
N GLU A 48 -3.59 -17.82 -9.07
CA GLU A 48 -3.11 -17.73 -10.47
C GLU A 48 -2.59 -16.33 -10.81
N LEU A 49 -3.28 -15.28 -10.37
CA LEU A 49 -2.88 -13.89 -10.57
C LEU A 49 -1.59 -13.56 -9.81
N TYR A 50 -1.45 -14.06 -8.58
CA TYR A 50 -0.23 -13.96 -7.78
C TYR A 50 0.95 -14.72 -8.41
N GLN A 51 0.69 -15.91 -8.96
CA GLN A 51 1.68 -16.75 -9.64
C GLN A 51 2.18 -16.07 -10.93
N GLN A 52 1.30 -15.39 -11.67
CA GLN A 52 1.66 -14.69 -12.90
C GLN A 52 2.30 -13.33 -12.63
N ASN A 53 1.75 -12.56 -11.70
CA ASN A 53 2.21 -11.22 -11.34
C ASN A 53 2.08 -10.98 -9.83
N PRO A 54 3.16 -11.22 -9.06
CA PRO A 54 3.15 -11.01 -7.62
C PRO A 54 2.76 -9.58 -7.21
N PHE A 55 3.15 -8.57 -8.00
CA PHE A 55 2.81 -7.17 -7.72
C PHE A 55 1.30 -6.92 -7.83
N PHE A 56 0.67 -7.40 -8.91
CA PHE A 56 -0.78 -7.27 -9.08
C PHE A 56 -1.55 -8.15 -8.08
N GLY A 57 -1.03 -9.34 -7.74
CA GLY A 57 -1.60 -10.19 -6.70
C GLY A 57 -1.54 -9.57 -5.30
N LEU A 58 -0.45 -8.88 -4.95
CA LEU A 58 -0.37 -8.13 -3.69
C LEU A 58 -1.28 -6.90 -3.68
N LEU A 59 -1.41 -6.23 -4.84
CA LEU A 59 -2.25 -5.06 -4.98
C LEU A 59 -3.75 -5.43 -4.98
N SER A 60 -4.11 -6.61 -5.49
CA SER A 60 -5.48 -7.14 -5.47
C SER A 60 -5.89 -7.67 -4.10
N LEU A 61 -4.94 -8.04 -3.23
CA LEU A 61 -5.18 -8.41 -1.84
C LEU A 61 -5.39 -7.19 -0.91
N ASP A 62 -5.50 -5.99 -1.49
CA ASP A 62 -5.35 -4.70 -0.83
C ASP A 62 -3.98 -4.59 -0.14
N PHE A 63 -3.07 -3.82 -0.74
CA PHE A 63 -1.75 -3.49 -0.15
C PHE A 63 -1.85 -2.71 1.19
N LEU A 64 -3.07 -2.54 1.70
CA LEU A 64 -3.51 -1.52 2.64
C LEU A 64 -4.28 -2.14 3.81
N TYR A 65 -3.81 -3.30 4.30
CA TYR A 65 -4.15 -3.86 5.61
C TYR A 65 -2.89 -4.43 6.28
#